data_AF-A0A9E4VDA4-F1
#
_entry.id   AF-A0A9E4VDA4-F1
#
_cell.length_a   1.000
_cell.length_b   1.000
_cell.length_c   1.000
_cell.angle_alpha   90.00
_cell.angle_beta   90.00
_cell.angle_gamma   90.00
#
_symmetry.space_group_name_H-M   'P 1'
#
loop_
_entity.id
_entity.type
_entity.pdbx_description
1 polymer ?
#
loop_
_entity_poly.entity_id
_entity_poly.type
_entity_poly.pdbx_seq_one_letter_code
_entity_poly.pdbx_strand_id
1 'polypeptide(L)'
;MSYFEGRRRWRSRKEKREGTPAGRSTSMTAIMRGLVILMFGILIIQLVNLQVIKGEQYREQAEINALREIPIPANRGLIYDRNGTLLVQNTARFSATIIPGDLT
;
A
#
# COMPACT_ATOMS: atom_id res chain seq x y z
N MET A 1 -1.08 65.85 71.98
CA MET A 1 -0.82 64.43 72.25
C MET A 1 -0.56 63.74 70.92
N SER A 2 0.64 63.21 70.76
CA SER A 2 1.16 62.33 69.68
C SER A 2 0.26 61.09 69.47
N TYR A 3 0.28 60.34 68.36
CA TYR A 3 1.41 59.74 67.66
C TYR A 3 1.05 59.40 66.20
N PHE A 4 2.03 59.58 65.31
CA PHE A 4 2.11 58.86 64.05
C PHE A 4 2.38 57.38 64.33
N GLU A 5 1.63 56.47 63.71
CA GLU A 5 2.06 55.13 63.27
C GLU A 5 0.88 54.51 62.50
N GLY A 6 1.00 54.01 61.28
CA GLY A 6 2.12 53.24 60.78
C GLY A 6 1.60 51.84 60.45
N ARG A 7 1.19 51.65 59.20
CA ARG A 7 1.70 50.59 58.29
C ARG A 7 0.71 50.27 57.18
N ARG A 8 1.16 50.65 55.99
CA ARG A 8 0.81 50.01 54.71
C ARG A 8 0.80 48.49 54.90
N ARG A 9 -0.36 47.86 54.73
CA ARG A 9 -0.41 46.41 54.49
C ARG A 9 -1.46 46.12 53.41
N TRP A 10 -1.13 46.52 52.20
CA TRP A 10 -1.72 45.92 51.01
C TRP A 10 -1.40 44.42 51.07
N ARG A 11 -2.38 43.61 51.47
CA ARG A 11 -2.28 42.16 51.39
C ARG A 11 -2.32 41.82 49.92
N SER A 12 -1.18 41.43 49.36
CA SER A 12 -1.15 40.68 48.11
C SER A 12 -1.97 39.40 48.33
N ARG A 13 -3.25 39.46 47.96
CA ARG A 13 -4.07 38.28 47.74
C ARG A 13 -3.32 37.52 46.65
N LYS A 14 -2.59 36.48 47.04
CA LYS A 14 -1.86 35.62 46.10
C LYS A 14 -2.89 35.18 45.08
N GLU A 15 -2.76 35.67 43.86
CA GLU A 15 -3.42 35.11 42.70
C GLU A 15 -2.88 33.69 42.62
N LYS A 16 -3.64 32.75 43.20
CA LYS A 16 -3.40 31.34 43.04
C LYS A 16 -3.71 31.09 41.58
N ARG A 17 -2.69 31.18 40.73
CA ARG A 17 -2.75 30.67 39.37
C ARG A 17 -2.91 29.17 39.53
N GLU A 18 -4.17 28.76 39.67
CA GLU A 18 -4.55 27.38 39.56
C GLU A 18 -4.18 26.99 38.14
N GLY A 19 -2.98 26.41 38.01
CA GLY A 19 -2.54 25.79 36.77
C GLY A 19 -3.66 24.87 36.34
N THR A 20 -4.12 25.03 35.10
CA THR A 20 -5.14 24.21 34.48
C THR A 20 -4.91 22.75 34.88
N PRO A 21 -5.84 22.10 35.60
CA PRO A 21 -5.73 20.67 35.82
C PRO A 21 -5.99 20.01 34.47
N ALA A 22 -4.94 19.77 33.71
CA ALA A 22 -4.96 18.84 32.59
C ALA A 22 -5.01 17.42 33.16
N GLY A 23 -6.10 17.09 33.84
CA GLY A 23 -6.51 15.71 34.12
C GLY A 23 -6.91 15.05 32.81
N ARG A 24 -5.94 14.81 31.92
CA ARG A 24 -6.14 13.96 30.76
C ARG A 24 -6.16 12.52 31.24
N SER A 25 -7.26 11.83 30.97
CA SER A 25 -7.47 10.42 31.27
C SER A 25 -6.32 9.56 30.73
N THR A 26 -5.35 9.26 31.60
CA THR A 26 -4.22 8.39 31.29
C THR A 26 -4.69 7.01 30.82
N SER A 27 -5.83 6.54 31.35
CA SER A 27 -6.52 5.31 30.95
C SER A 27 -6.96 5.30 29.48
N MET A 28 -7.48 6.40 28.95
CA MET A 28 -7.94 6.48 27.56
C MET A 28 -6.78 6.43 26.57
N THR A 29 -5.65 7.07 26.91
CA THR A 29 -4.45 7.01 26.08
C THR A 29 -3.82 5.60 26.04
N ALA A 30 -3.90 4.86 27.15
CA ALA A 30 -3.42 3.47 27.21
C ALA A 30 -4.28 2.54 26.35
N ILE A 31 -5.62 2.70 26.38
CA ILE A 31 -6.55 1.94 25.53
C ILE A 31 -6.26 2.20 24.06
N MET A 32 -6.10 3.48 23.66
CA MET A 32 -5.78 3.84 22.28
C MET A 32 -4.44 3.23 21.82
N ARG A 33 -3.41 3.25 22.67
CA ARG A 33 -2.12 2.60 22.38
C ARG A 33 -2.27 1.08 22.20
N GLY A 34 -3.06 0.43 23.06
CA GLY A 34 -3.36 -0.99 22.95
C GLY A 34 -4.05 -1.34 21.64
N LEU A 35 -5.04 -0.55 21.22
CA LEU A 35 -5.75 -0.73 19.95
C LEU A 35 -4.82 -0.59 18.74
N VAL A 36 -3.94 0.41 18.74
CA VAL A 36 -2.95 0.60 17.67
C VAL A 36 -2.01 -0.60 17.57
N ILE A 37 -1.47 -1.06 18.71
CA ILE A 37 -0.57 -2.24 18.74
C ILE A 37 -1.31 -3.48 18.24
N LEU A 38 -2.56 -3.69 18.66
CA LEU A 38 -3.37 -4.82 18.19
C LEU A 38 -3.59 -4.76 16.67
N MET A 39 -3.94 -3.60 16.14
CA MET A 39 -4.15 -3.40 14.70
C MET A 39 -2.89 -3.73 13.90
N PHE A 40 -1.74 -3.19 14.31
CA PHE A 40 -0.46 -3.49 13.65
C PHE A 40 -0.07 -4.97 13.83
N GLY A 41 -0.35 -5.58 14.98
CA GLY A 41 -0.15 -7.01 15.20
C GLY A 41 -0.93 -7.87 14.20
N ILE A 42 -2.20 -7.54 13.96
CA ILE A 42 -3.03 -8.22 12.95
C ILE A 42 -2.42 -8.05 11.55
N LEU A 43 -1.97 -6.85 11.19
CA LEU A 43 -1.33 -6.60 9.90
C LEU A 43 -0.04 -7.40 9.72
N ILE A 44 0.79 -7.52 10.77
CA ILE A 44 2.01 -8.34 10.73
C ILE A 44 1.66 -9.81 10.51
N ILE A 45 0.65 -10.34 11.21
CA ILE A 45 0.20 -11.72 11.02
C ILE A 45 -0.27 -11.95 9.57
N GLN A 46 -1.06 -11.02 9.03
CA GLN A 46 -1.49 -11.08 7.63
C GLN A 46 -0.33 -10.99 6.65
N LEU A 47 0.67 -10.17 6.95
CA LEU A 47 1.87 -10.05 6.13
C LEU A 47 2.64 -11.36 6.10
N VAL A 48 2.83 -12.00 7.26
CA VAL A 48 3.48 -13.32 7.35
C VAL A 48 2.66 -14.38 6.62
N ASN A 49 1.34 -14.37 6.72
CA ASN A 49 0.47 -15.28 5.96
C ASN A 49 0.67 -15.12 4.44
N LEU A 50 0.73 -13.88 3.96
CA LEU A 50 0.91 -13.61 2.53
C LEU A 50 2.31 -13.96 2.03
N GLN A 51 3.34 -13.65 2.82
CA GLN A 51 4.75 -13.82 2.42
C GLN A 51 5.28 -15.23 2.66
N VAL A 52 4.94 -15.87 3.78
CA VAL A 52 5.52 -17.17 4.18
C VAL A 52 4.61 -18.33 3.77
N ILE A 53 3.31 -18.24 4.05
CA ILE A 53 2.39 -19.35 3.76
C ILE A 53 2.03 -19.36 2.27
N LYS A 54 1.61 -18.21 1.74
CA LYS A 54 1.15 -18.10 0.34
C LYS A 54 2.21 -17.57 -0.63
N GLY A 55 3.38 -17.17 -0.12
CA GLY A 55 4.41 -16.53 -0.93
C GLY A 55 4.91 -17.42 -2.05
N GLU A 56 5.23 -18.68 -1.76
CA GLU A 56 5.70 -19.63 -2.77
C GLU A 56 4.61 -19.90 -3.83
N GLN A 57 3.35 -20.02 -3.43
CA GLN A 57 2.25 -20.23 -4.37
C GLN A 57 2.06 -19.03 -5.31
N TYR A 58 2.17 -17.81 -4.80
CA TYR A 58 2.09 -16.61 -5.65
C TYR A 58 3.33 -16.43 -6.53
N ARG A 59 4.50 -16.88 -6.07
CA ARG A 59 5.73 -16.88 -6.86
C ARG A 59 5.64 -17.85 -8.03
N GLU A 60 5.15 -19.07 -7.79
CA GLU A 60 4.89 -20.06 -8.84
C GLU A 60 3.86 -19.57 -9.86
N GLN A 61 2.75 -18.98 -9.41
CA GLN A 61 1.75 -18.38 -10.31
C GLN A 61 2.34 -17.23 -11.14
N ALA A 62 3.21 -16.40 -10.55
CA ALA A 62 3.89 -15.34 -11.27
C ALA A 62 4.87 -15.90 -12.32
N GLU A 63 5.59 -16.97 -12.01
CA GLU A 63 6.50 -17.66 -12.95
C GLU A 63 5.72 -18.28 -14.13
N ILE A 64 4.59 -18.94 -13.86
CA ILE A 64 3.70 -19.47 -14.91
C ILE A 64 3.15 -18.35 -15.79
N ASN A 65 2.72 -17.23 -15.19
CA ASN A 65 2.24 -16.08 -15.95
C ASN A 65 3.36 -15.39 -16.76
N ALA A 66 4.61 -15.46 -16.28
CA ALA A 66 5.78 -14.96 -17.01
C ALA A 66 6.13 -15.87 -18.20
N LEU A 67 5.96 -17.18 -18.05
CA LEU A 67 6.10 -18.18 -19.11
C LEU A 67 4.80 -18.25 -19.92
N ARG A 68 4.52 -17.19 -20.68
CA ARG A 68 3.41 -17.20 -21.63
C ARG A 68 3.72 -18.17 -22.76
N GLU A 69 3.04 -19.32 -22.77
CA GLU A 69 3.06 -20.23 -23.91
C GLU A 69 2.48 -19.51 -25.13
N ILE A 70 3.33 -19.18 -26.10
CA ILE A 70 2.91 -18.68 -27.40
C ILE A 70 2.84 -19.89 -28.33
N PRO A 71 1.64 -20.41 -28.66
CA PRO A 71 1.54 -21.52 -29.60
C PRO A 71 2.08 -21.06 -30.96
N ILE A 72 3.00 -21.84 -31.52
CA ILE A 72 3.49 -21.62 -32.88
C ILE A 72 2.46 -22.23 -33.83
N PRO A 73 1.71 -21.43 -34.61
CA PRO A 73 0.74 -21.98 -35.55
C PRO A 73 1.47 -22.78 -36.64
N ALA A 74 0.95 -23.95 -36.98
CA ALA A 74 1.46 -24.72 -38.11
C ALA A 74 1.18 -23.96 -39.42
N ASN A 75 2.16 -23.97 -40.34
CA ASN A 75 1.99 -23.43 -41.68
C ASN A 75 0.92 -24.24 -42.43
N ARG A 76 -0.01 -23.56 -43.10
CA ARG A 76 -0.96 -24.23 -44.01
C ARG A 76 -0.19 -24.86 -45.17
N GLY A 77 -0.66 -26.03 -45.61
CA GLY A 77 -0.10 -26.74 -46.76
C GLY A 77 -0.20 -25.91 -48.05
N LEU A 78 0.73 -26.18 -48.97
CA LEU A 78 0.72 -25.60 -50.31
C LEU A 78 -0.43 -26.22 -51.12
N ILE A 79 -1.25 -25.41 -51.77
CA ILE A 79 -2.33 -25.89 -52.64
C ILE A 79 -1.89 -25.75 -54.09
N TYR A 80 -1.97 -26.84 -54.84
CA TYR A 80 -1.61 -26.91 -56.25
C TYR A 80 -2.83 -27.17 -57.12
N ASP A 81 -2.83 -26.63 -58.34
CA ASP A 81 -3.75 -27.01 -59.41
C ASP A 81 -3.40 -28.40 -59.96
N ARG A 82 -4.29 -29.00 -60.76
CA ARG A 82 -4.12 -30.29 -61.46
C ARG A 82 -2.85 -30.36 -62.33
N ASN A 83 -2.36 -29.18 -62.75
CA ASN A 83 -1.16 -29.02 -63.57
C ASN A 83 0.11 -28.76 -62.75
N GLY A 84 0.05 -28.83 -61.41
CA GLY A 84 1.18 -28.56 -60.52
C GLY A 84 1.47 -27.08 -60.27
N THR A 85 0.62 -26.17 -60.74
CA THR A 85 0.77 -24.72 -60.48
C THR A 85 0.38 -24.39 -59.04
N LEU A 86 1.23 -23.68 -58.31
CA LEU A 86 0.97 -23.25 -56.94
C LEU A 86 -0.12 -22.16 -56.89
N LEU A 87 -1.19 -22.38 -56.12
CA LEU A 87 -2.33 -21.46 -55.97
C LEU A 87 -2.35 -20.74 -54.61
N VAL A 88 -1.93 -21.41 -53.53
CA VAL A 88 -1.93 -20.87 -52.17
C VAL A 88 -0.65 -21.25 -51.44
N GLN A 89 0.01 -20.26 -50.82
CA GLN A 89 1.18 -20.44 -49.96
C GLN A 89 1.05 -19.63 -48.67
N ASN A 90 1.75 -20.05 -47.61
CA ASN A 90 1.90 -19.26 -46.39
C ASN A 90 3.11 -18.32 -46.51
N THR A 91 2.90 -17.01 -46.35
CA THR A 91 3.97 -16.01 -46.32
C THR A 91 3.93 -15.27 -44.98
N ALA A 92 5.05 -15.23 -44.26
CA ALA A 92 5.15 -14.49 -43.00
C ALA A 92 4.89 -12.99 -43.22
N ARG A 93 4.04 -12.38 -42.39
CA ARG A 93 3.75 -10.94 -42.40
C ARG A 93 3.97 -10.37 -41.00
N PHE A 94 4.74 -9.30 -40.92
CA PHE A 94 4.96 -8.56 -39.68
C PHE A 94 3.97 -7.40 -39.58
N SER A 95 3.37 -7.21 -38.40
CA SER A 95 2.52 -6.07 -38.07
C SER A 95 2.97 -5.51 -36.74
N ALA A 96 3.15 -4.19 -36.65
CA ALA A 96 3.48 -3.49 -35.42
C ALA A 96 2.24 -2.72 -34.93
N THR A 97 2.00 -2.75 -33.62
CA THR A 97 0.90 -2.01 -32.98
C THR A 97 1.46 -1.30 -31.76
N ILE A 98 1.17 -0.01 -31.62
CA ILE A 98 1.61 0.82 -30.50
C ILE A 98 0.42 1.03 -29.57
N ILE A 99 0.61 0.78 -28.28
CA ILE A 99 -0.39 1.03 -27.23
C ILE A 99 -0.02 2.37 -26.58
N PRO A 100 -0.90 3.39 -26.59
CA PRO A 100 -0.58 4.72 -26.06
C PRO A 100 -0.21 4.75 -24.57
N GLY A 101 -0.64 3.76 -23.77
CA GLY A 101 -0.37 3.69 -22.33
C GLY A 101 1.09 3.42 -21.96
N ASP A 102 1.93 2.94 -22.88
CA ASP A 102 3.36 2.69 -22.64
C ASP A 102 4.25 3.92 -22.92
N LEU A 103 3.65 5.06 -23.30
CA LEU A 103 4.36 6.29 -23.72
C LEU A 103 4.40 7.39 -22.65
N THR A 104 3.81 7.17 -21.47
CA THR A 104 3.68 8.15 -20.37
C THR A 104 4.22 7.60 -19.08
#